data_AF-A0A2X1RHD7-F1
#
_entry.id   AF-A0A2X1RHD7-F1
#
_cell.length_a   1.000
_cell.length_b   1.000
_cell.length_c   1.000
_cell.angle_alpha   90.00
_cell.angle_beta   90.00
_cell.angle_gamma   90.00
#
_symmetry.space_group_name_H-M   'P 1'
#
loop_
_entity.id
_entity.type
_entity.pdbx_description
1 polymer ?
#
loop_
_entity_poly.entity_id
_entity_poly.type
_entity_poly.pdbx_seq_one_letter_code
_entity_poly.pdbx_strand_id
1 'polypeptide(L)'
;MKNYHDIVLALAGVCQSAKLVHQLATESRADSDTFLTALNSLFITQPQRIEDVFGGEVRHLKLGLETLIHQLNAQGDQNLTRYWLSLLALEGKLSKNPDAKQTLGNRIFRLKEQEIHYARDSETMLSIMANIYSDVISPLGKKNSHPRLA
;
A
#
# COMPACT_ATOMS: atom_id res chain seq x y z
N MET A 1 -11.70 -1.07 -23.65
CA MET A 1 -12.69 -1.83 -22.85
C MET A 1 -12.19 -1.85 -21.41
N LYS A 2 -13.04 -1.69 -20.39
CA LYS A 2 -12.56 -1.75 -18.99
C LYS A 2 -12.19 -3.20 -18.66
N ASN A 3 -10.96 -3.44 -18.19
CA ASN A 3 -10.56 -4.76 -17.71
C ASN A 3 -10.95 -4.90 -16.23
N TYR A 4 -12.12 -5.50 -15.99
CA TYR A 4 -12.62 -5.69 -14.63
C TYR A 4 -11.73 -6.62 -13.78
N HIS A 5 -11.05 -7.57 -14.41
CA HIS A 5 -10.09 -8.44 -13.71
C HIS A 5 -8.98 -7.60 -13.07
N ASP A 6 -8.32 -6.75 -13.85
CA ASP A 6 -7.23 -5.90 -13.36
C ASP A 6 -7.71 -4.92 -12.29
N ILE A 7 -8.91 -4.35 -12.47
CA ILE A 7 -9.52 -3.44 -11.49
C ILE A 7 -9.75 -4.15 -10.16
N VAL A 8 -10.28 -5.37 -10.19
CA VAL A 8 -10.54 -6.17 -8.97
C VAL A 8 -9.23 -6.52 -8.27
N LEU A 9 -8.21 -6.93 -9.00
CA LEU A 9 -6.91 -7.28 -8.41
C LEU A 9 -6.20 -6.07 -7.80
N ALA A 10 -6.23 -4.92 -8.49
CA ALA A 10 -5.68 -3.68 -7.94
C ALA A 10 -6.41 -3.25 -6.66
N LEU A 11 -7.75 -3.33 -6.65
CA LEU A 11 -8.54 -2.98 -5.47
C LEU A 11 -8.34 -3.97 -4.32
N ALA A 12 -8.19 -5.26 -4.63
CA ALA A 12 -7.81 -6.27 -3.65
C ALA A 12 -6.47 -5.94 -2.99
N GLY A 13 -5.47 -5.46 -3.74
CA GLY A 13 -4.20 -4.98 -3.18
C GLY A 13 -4.37 -3.84 -2.17
N VAL A 14 -5.28 -2.89 -2.44
CA VAL A 14 -5.61 -1.81 -1.49
C VAL A 14 -6.27 -2.37 -0.22
N CYS A 15 -7.24 -3.27 -0.38
CA CYS A 15 -7.91 -3.93 0.74
C CYS A 15 -6.94 -4.78 1.57
N GLN A 16 -6.00 -5.48 0.92
CA GLN A 16 -4.95 -6.26 1.57
C GLN A 16 -4.07 -5.38 2.46
N SER A 17 -3.56 -4.27 1.92
CA SER A 17 -2.78 -3.31 2.70
C SER A 17 -3.57 -2.73 3.88
N ALA A 18 -4.83 -2.37 3.67
CA ALA A 18 -5.69 -1.88 4.75
C ALA A 18 -5.91 -2.93 5.85
N LYS A 19 -6.08 -4.20 5.48
CA LYS A 19 -6.28 -5.30 6.42
C LYS A 19 -5.01 -5.60 7.21
N LEU A 20 -3.84 -5.58 6.57
CA LEU A 20 -2.54 -5.73 7.23
C LEU A 20 -2.32 -4.63 8.27
N VAL A 21 -2.57 -3.36 7.91
CA VAL A 21 -2.46 -2.23 8.85
C VAL A 21 -3.41 -2.40 10.03
N HIS A 22 -4.65 -2.83 9.78
CA HIS A 22 -5.61 -3.11 10.85
C HIS A 22 -5.12 -4.20 11.79
N GLN A 23 -4.64 -5.33 11.26
CA GLN A 23 -4.10 -6.43 12.06
C GLN A 23 -2.88 -6.02 12.90
N LEU A 24 -1.96 -5.25 12.31
CA LEU A 24 -0.81 -4.71 13.06
C LEU A 24 -1.26 -3.79 14.19
N ALA A 25 -2.28 -2.96 13.97
CA ALA A 25 -2.77 -2.01 14.97
C ALA A 25 -3.58 -2.67 16.09
N THR A 26 -4.29 -3.76 15.83
CA THR A 26 -5.21 -4.39 16.81
C THR A 26 -4.68 -5.69 17.41
N GLU A 27 -3.87 -6.45 16.66
CA GLU A 27 -3.36 -7.76 17.05
C GLU A 27 -1.84 -7.77 17.25
N SER A 28 -1.14 -6.67 16.93
CA SER A 28 0.34 -6.56 16.96
C SER A 28 1.06 -7.59 16.09
N ARG A 29 0.34 -8.21 15.14
CA ARG A 29 0.85 -9.21 14.21
C ARG A 29 0.07 -9.15 12.90
N ALA A 30 0.69 -9.58 11.82
CA ALA A 30 0.04 -9.77 10.53
C ALA A 30 0.63 -11.00 9.84
N ASP A 31 -0.07 -11.53 8.84
CA ASP A 31 0.44 -12.63 8.04
C ASP A 31 1.71 -12.22 7.30
N SER A 32 2.81 -12.94 7.54
CA SER A 32 4.14 -12.59 7.04
C SER A 32 4.23 -12.66 5.52
N ASP A 33 3.61 -13.67 4.89
CA ASP A 33 3.66 -13.86 3.44
C ASP A 33 2.87 -12.76 2.70
N THR A 34 1.68 -12.44 3.21
CA THR A 34 0.86 -11.34 2.70
C THR A 34 1.55 -10.00 2.91
N PHE A 35 2.18 -9.78 4.07
CA PHE A 35 2.95 -8.57 4.35
C PHE A 35 4.13 -8.42 3.40
N LEU A 36 4.91 -9.49 3.20
CA LEU A 36 6.02 -9.50 2.26
C LEU A 36 5.56 -9.27 0.82
N THR A 37 4.42 -9.84 0.42
CA THR A 37 3.79 -9.56 -0.88
C THR A 37 3.48 -8.07 -1.05
N ALA A 38 2.88 -7.45 -0.02
CA ALA A 38 2.55 -6.02 -0.06
C ALA A 38 3.82 -5.15 -0.16
N LEU A 39 4.89 -5.49 0.58
CA LEU A 39 6.17 -4.79 0.48
C LEU A 39 6.81 -4.98 -0.91
N ASN A 40 6.86 -6.22 -1.40
CA ASN A 40 7.43 -6.57 -2.70
C ASN A 40 6.79 -5.79 -3.84
N SER A 41 5.49 -5.49 -3.74
CA SER A 41 4.77 -4.73 -4.77
C SER A 41 5.35 -3.36 -5.06
N LEU A 42 6.02 -2.73 -4.07
CA LEU A 42 6.66 -1.42 -4.24
C LEU A 42 7.87 -1.46 -5.17
N PHE A 43 8.49 -2.63 -5.34
CA PHE A 43 9.69 -2.82 -6.15
C PHE A 43 9.38 -3.22 -7.60
N ILE A 44 8.13 -3.56 -7.91
CA ILE A 44 7.66 -3.93 -9.24
C ILE A 44 7.16 -2.69 -9.99
N THR A 45 8.08 -1.93 -10.59
CA THR A 45 7.77 -0.65 -11.23
C THR A 45 7.40 -0.75 -12.71
N GLN A 46 7.67 -1.89 -13.35
CA GLN A 46 7.38 -2.16 -14.77
C GLN A 46 6.76 -3.55 -14.97
N PRO A 47 5.57 -3.81 -14.38
CA PRO A 47 4.89 -5.09 -14.54
C PRO A 47 4.40 -5.29 -15.98
N GLN A 48 4.39 -6.53 -16.48
CA GLN A 48 3.76 -6.88 -17.76
C GLN A 48 2.27 -7.18 -17.57
N ARG A 49 1.92 -7.72 -16.40
CA ARG A 49 0.57 -8.02 -15.96
C ARG A 49 0.31 -7.51 -14.56
N ILE A 50 -0.96 -7.27 -14.23
CA ILE A 50 -1.34 -6.82 -12.88
C ILE A 50 -0.93 -7.83 -11.79
N GLU A 51 -0.92 -9.13 -12.08
CA GLU A 51 -0.50 -10.14 -11.12
C GLU A 51 0.98 -10.04 -10.77
N ASP A 52 1.83 -9.57 -11.71
CA ASP A 52 3.28 -9.43 -11.49
C ASP A 52 3.59 -8.49 -10.32
N VAL A 53 2.73 -7.47 -10.11
CA VAL A 53 2.82 -6.54 -8.97
C VAL A 53 2.72 -7.28 -7.64
N PHE A 54 1.99 -8.39 -7.61
CA PHE A 54 1.72 -9.18 -6.40
C PHE A 54 2.40 -10.55 -6.46
N GLY A 55 3.52 -10.68 -7.17
CA GLY A 55 4.31 -11.92 -7.22
C GLY A 55 3.82 -12.94 -8.26
N GLY A 56 3.07 -12.51 -9.26
CA GLY A 56 2.71 -13.31 -10.45
C GLY A 56 1.51 -14.24 -10.28
N GLU A 57 1.00 -14.42 -9.06
CA GLU A 57 -0.11 -15.34 -8.76
C GLU A 57 -1.22 -14.66 -7.96
N VAL A 58 -2.47 -14.84 -8.41
CA VAL A 58 -3.67 -14.27 -7.75
C VAL A 58 -3.82 -14.73 -6.30
N ARG A 59 -3.30 -15.91 -5.95
CA ARG A 59 -3.38 -16.43 -4.57
C ARG A 59 -2.72 -15.50 -3.53
N HIS A 60 -1.73 -14.71 -3.93
CA HIS A 60 -1.08 -13.74 -3.03
C HIS A 60 -1.99 -12.54 -2.68
N LEU A 61 -3.13 -12.41 -3.36
CA LEU A 61 -4.18 -11.42 -3.08
C LEU A 61 -5.38 -12.01 -2.33
N LYS A 62 -5.32 -13.27 -1.87
CA LYS A 62 -6.46 -13.93 -1.21
C LYS A 62 -7.05 -13.09 -0.08
N LEU A 63 -6.20 -12.57 0.82
CA LEU A 63 -6.65 -11.71 1.93
C LEU A 63 -7.36 -10.46 1.42
N GLY A 64 -6.79 -9.80 0.41
CA GLY A 64 -7.37 -8.62 -0.22
C GLY A 64 -8.72 -8.88 -0.89
N LEU A 65 -8.83 -10.01 -1.60
CA LEU A 65 -10.06 -10.42 -2.29
C LEU A 65 -11.18 -10.77 -1.31
N GLU A 66 -10.89 -11.58 -0.29
CA GLU A 66 -11.85 -11.89 0.78
C GLU A 66 -12.29 -10.62 1.49
N THR A 67 -11.34 -9.74 1.82
CA THR A 67 -11.62 -8.44 2.44
C THR A 67 -12.53 -7.59 1.55
N LEU A 68 -12.23 -7.49 0.26
CA LEU A 68 -13.04 -6.72 -0.69
C LEU A 68 -14.48 -7.25 -0.75
N ILE A 69 -14.66 -8.57 -0.84
CA ILE A 69 -15.99 -9.20 -0.86
C ILE A 69 -16.78 -8.88 0.40
N HIS A 70 -16.17 -9.01 1.59
CA HIS A 70 -16.83 -8.69 2.86
C HIS A 70 -17.24 -7.21 2.94
N GLN A 71 -16.37 -6.31 2.48
CA GLN A 71 -16.62 -4.86 2.48
C GLN A 71 -17.75 -4.46 1.52
N LEU A 72 -17.79 -5.02 0.31
CA LEU A 72 -18.84 -4.73 -0.67
C LEU A 72 -20.22 -5.27 -0.27
N ASN A 73 -20.27 -6.38 0.48
CA ASN A 73 -21.51 -6.95 1.00
C ASN A 73 -22.02 -6.27 2.28
N ALA A 74 -21.41 -5.13 2.70
CA ALA A 74 -21.71 -4.44 3.96
C ALA A 74 -21.60 -5.33 5.22
N GLN A 75 -20.86 -6.44 5.11
CA GLN A 75 -20.53 -7.34 6.22
C GLN A 75 -19.14 -7.03 6.82
N GLY A 76 -18.49 -5.98 6.32
CA GLY A 76 -17.14 -5.61 6.70
C GLY A 76 -17.06 -4.71 7.92
N ASP A 77 -15.91 -4.73 8.59
CA ASP A 77 -15.55 -3.79 9.66
C ASP A 77 -15.52 -2.35 9.11
N GLN A 78 -16.25 -1.45 9.75
CA GLN A 78 -16.29 -0.01 9.41
C GLN A 78 -14.91 0.67 9.51
N ASN A 79 -14.05 0.22 10.42
CA ASN A 79 -12.68 0.73 10.53
C ASN A 79 -11.88 0.36 9.27
N LEU A 80 -12.06 -0.86 8.80
CA LEU A 80 -11.41 -1.32 7.58
C LEU A 80 -11.96 -0.56 6.37
N THR A 81 -13.27 -0.30 6.31
CA THR A 81 -13.89 0.57 5.29
C THR A 81 -13.21 1.93 5.26
N ARG A 82 -13.04 2.54 6.44
CA ARG A 82 -12.37 3.84 6.58
C ARG A 82 -10.93 3.79 6.09
N TYR A 83 -10.20 2.72 6.36
CA TYR A 83 -8.80 2.59 5.97
C TYR A 83 -8.63 2.55 4.45
N TRP A 84 -9.29 1.62 3.74
CA TRP A 84 -9.10 1.51 2.28
C TRP A 84 -9.66 2.71 1.52
N LEU A 85 -10.78 3.29 1.97
CA LEU A 85 -11.29 4.54 1.38
C LEU A 85 -10.34 5.73 1.61
N SER A 86 -9.68 5.80 2.77
CA SER A 86 -8.68 6.84 3.04
C SER A 86 -7.46 6.70 2.13
N LEU A 87 -7.04 5.46 1.83
CA LEU A 87 -5.97 5.20 0.85
C LEU A 87 -6.36 5.69 -0.55
N LEU A 88 -7.58 5.38 -1.02
CA LEU A 88 -8.07 5.86 -2.31
C LEU A 88 -8.21 7.39 -2.34
N ALA A 89 -8.64 8.00 -1.25
CA ALA A 89 -8.71 9.46 -1.15
C ALA A 89 -7.32 10.12 -1.22
N LEU A 90 -6.30 9.52 -0.60
CA LEU A 90 -4.92 9.98 -0.69
C LEU A 90 -4.34 9.80 -2.10
N GLU A 91 -4.60 8.66 -2.75
CA GLU A 91 -4.22 8.43 -4.15
C GLU A 91 -4.85 9.49 -5.06
N GLY A 92 -6.13 9.79 -4.88
CA GLY A 92 -6.84 10.81 -5.66
C GLY A 92 -6.27 12.23 -5.48
N LYS A 93 -5.58 12.51 -4.38
CA LYS A 93 -4.84 13.76 -4.16
C LYS A 93 -3.44 13.71 -4.77
N LEU A 94 -2.75 12.59 -4.61
CA LEU A 94 -1.43 12.35 -5.22
C LEU A 94 -1.50 12.45 -6.75
N SER A 95 -2.51 11.85 -7.38
CA SER A 95 -2.70 11.91 -8.83
C SER A 95 -2.94 13.32 -9.37
N LYS A 96 -3.47 14.22 -8.53
CA LYS A 96 -3.66 15.65 -8.83
C LYS A 96 -2.45 16.53 -8.48
N ASN A 97 -1.39 15.96 -7.90
CA ASN A 97 -0.17 16.68 -7.54
C ASN A 97 1.04 16.09 -8.30
N PRO A 98 1.36 16.63 -9.49
CA PRO A 98 2.44 16.12 -10.34
C PRO A 98 3.80 16.08 -9.63
N ASP A 99 4.12 17.11 -8.84
CA ASP A 99 5.41 17.24 -8.15
C ASP A 99 5.56 16.15 -7.08
N ALA A 100 4.51 15.91 -6.27
CA ALA A 100 4.50 14.84 -5.29
C ALA A 100 4.58 13.46 -5.96
N LYS A 101 3.88 13.26 -7.08
CA LYS A 101 3.90 12.01 -7.84
C LYS A 101 5.30 11.73 -8.42
N GLN A 102 5.95 12.75 -8.98
CA GLN A 102 7.32 12.64 -9.49
C GLN A 102 8.31 12.35 -8.36
N THR A 103 8.18 13.04 -7.22
CA THR A 103 9.00 12.82 -6.04
C THR A 103 8.84 11.39 -5.51
N LEU A 104 7.62 10.88 -5.43
CA LEU A 104 7.34 9.49 -5.03
C LEU A 104 8.03 8.50 -5.97
N GLY A 105 7.87 8.68 -7.29
CA GLY A 105 8.50 7.83 -8.30
C GLY A 105 10.02 7.79 -8.15
N ASN A 106 10.66 8.95 -7.97
CA ASN A 106 12.11 9.04 -7.76
C ASN A 106 12.56 8.36 -6.47
N ARG A 107 11.79 8.50 -5.38
CA ARG A 107 12.11 7.86 -4.09
C ARG A 107 11.94 6.34 -4.15
N ILE A 108 10.91 5.84 -4.84
CA ILE A 108 10.71 4.39 -5.07
C ILE A 108 11.81 3.83 -5.97
N PHE A 109 12.23 4.56 -7.01
CA PHE A 109 13.35 4.13 -7.85
C PHE A 109 14.64 3.92 -7.05
N ARG A 110 14.98 4.88 -6.17
CA ARG A 110 16.14 4.78 -5.28
C ARG A 110 15.99 3.69 -4.22
N LEU A 111 14.77 3.43 -3.75
CA LEU A 111 14.48 2.34 -2.81
C LEU A 111 14.94 0.99 -3.37
N LYS A 112 14.71 0.76 -4.67
CA LYS A 112 15.15 -0.47 -5.36
C LYS A 112 16.66 -0.66 -5.34
N GLU A 113 17.44 0.41 -5.44
CA GLU A 113 18.91 0.34 -5.37
C GLU A 113 19.39 -0.15 -3.99
N GLN A 114 18.59 0.02 -2.93
CA GLN A 114 18.94 -0.41 -1.57
C GLN A 114 18.81 -1.93 -1.36
N GLU A 115 18.17 -2.67 -2.26
CA GLU A 115 18.03 -4.13 -2.19
C GLU A 115 19.39 -4.86 -2.23
N ILE A 116 20.43 -4.20 -2.74
CA ILE A 116 21.80 -4.73 -2.78
C ILE A 116 22.39 -4.87 -1.36
N HIS A 117 21.90 -4.06 -0.41
CA HIS A 117 22.45 -3.98 0.94
C HIS A 117 21.50 -4.51 2.02
N TYR A 118 20.19 -4.41 1.79
CA TYR A 118 19.19 -4.70 2.80
C TYR A 118 18.08 -5.57 2.25
N ALA A 119 17.67 -6.57 3.04
CA ALA A 119 16.44 -7.32 2.79
C ALA A 119 15.22 -6.39 2.80
N ARG A 120 14.21 -6.71 2.00
CA ARG A 120 13.03 -5.87 1.80
C ARG A 120 12.19 -5.62 3.06
N ASP A 121 12.25 -6.57 3.99
CA ASP A 121 11.56 -6.56 5.28
C ASP A 121 12.48 -6.18 6.45
N SER A 122 13.73 -5.80 6.17
CA SER A 122 14.65 -5.31 7.20
C SER A 122 14.15 -4.00 7.83
N GLU A 123 14.50 -3.76 9.09
CA GLU A 123 14.16 -2.53 9.81
C GLU A 123 14.63 -1.27 9.06
N THR A 124 15.82 -1.32 8.44
CA THR A 124 16.34 -0.23 7.62
C THR A 124 15.45 0.03 6.41
N MET A 125 15.06 -1.01 5.67
CA MET A 125 14.19 -0.84 4.50
C MET A 125 12.80 -0.32 4.91
N LEU A 126 12.22 -0.86 5.99
CA LEU A 126 10.95 -0.39 6.56
C LEU A 126 11.02 1.08 6.96
N SER A 127 12.12 1.51 7.59
CA SER A 127 12.36 2.91 7.97
C SER A 127 12.44 3.83 6.74
N ILE A 128 13.13 3.41 5.68
CA ILE A 128 13.19 4.17 4.43
C ILE A 128 11.77 4.30 3.83
N MET A 129 11.00 3.22 3.76
CA MET A 129 9.62 3.24 3.26
C MET A 129 8.70 4.13 4.09
N ALA A 130 8.82 4.09 5.42
CA ALA A 130 8.07 4.97 6.32
C ALA A 130 8.41 6.45 6.13
N ASN A 131 9.69 6.77 5.88
CA ASN A 131 10.12 8.13 5.55
C ASN A 131 9.55 8.59 4.19
N ILE A 132 9.53 7.74 3.17
CA ILE A 132 8.90 8.06 1.88
C ILE A 132 7.42 8.42 2.07
N TYR A 133 6.68 7.61 2.83
CA TYR A 133 5.27 7.90 3.14
C TYR A 133 5.11 9.22 3.90
N SER A 134 5.92 9.44 4.93
CA SER A 134 5.84 10.62 5.80
C SER A 134 6.19 11.91 5.07
N ASP A 135 7.18 11.87 4.17
CA ASP A 135 7.66 13.04 3.42
C ASP A 135 6.74 13.38 2.25
N VAL A 136 6.17 12.37 1.56
CA VAL A 136 5.52 12.57 0.25
C VAL A 136 4.01 12.40 0.31
N ILE A 137 3.51 11.36 0.98
CA ILE A 137 2.09 10.99 0.94
C ILE A 137 1.30 11.63 2.08
N SER A 138 1.77 11.49 3.32
CA SER A 138 1.11 12.00 4.52
C SER A 138 0.73 13.49 4.43
N PRO A 139 1.59 14.40 3.91
CA PRO A 139 1.25 15.83 3.80
C PRO A 139 0.04 16.12 2.90
N LEU A 140 -0.28 15.24 1.95
CA LEU A 140 -1.44 15.38 1.06
C LEU A 140 -2.77 15.17 1.82
N GLY A 141 -2.77 14.42 2.92
CA GLY A 141 -3.95 14.09 3.72
C GLY A 141 -4.64 15.31 4.35
N LYS A 142 -3.86 16.31 4.72
CA LYS A 142 -4.09 17.50 5.58
C LYS A 142 -3.13 17.43 6.76
N LYS A 143 -2.35 18.50 6.93
CA LYS A 143 -1.54 18.79 8.11
C LYS A 143 -2.49 19.03 9.29
N ASN A 144 -2.62 18.07 10.21
CA ASN A 144 -3.10 18.44 11.55
C ASN A 144 -2.05 19.39 12.11
N SER A 145 -2.45 20.63 12.33
CA SER A 145 -1.76 21.62 13.14
C SER A 145 -1.62 21.10 14.57
N HIS A 146 -0.65 20.24 14.81
CA HIS A 146 -0.09 20.02 16.13
C HIS A 146 1.43 20.16 16.02
N PRO A 147 2.05 21.11 16.76
CA PRO A 147 3.49 21.17 16.83
C PRO A 147 3.99 19.84 17.39
N ARG A 148 5.04 19.29 16.78
CA ARG A 148 5.82 18.21 17.38
C ARG A 148 6.26 18.72 18.76
N LEU A 149 5.81 18.05 19.82
CA LEU A 149 6.37 18.28 21.14
C LEU A 149 7.87 17.99 21.06
N ALA A 150 8.63 19.01 21.45
CA ALA A 150 10.06 18.92 21.72
C ALA A 150 10.32 18.06 22.97
#